data_AF-A0A3D0QWC6-F1
#
_entry.id   AF-A0A3D0QWC6-F1
#
_cell.length_a   1.000
_cell.length_b   1.000
_cell.length_c   1.000
_cell.angle_alpha   90.00
_cell.angle_beta   90.00
_cell.angle_gamma   90.00
#
_symmetry.space_group_name_H-M   'P 1'
#
loop_
_entity.id
_entity.type
_entity.pdbx_description
1 polymer ?
#
loop_
_entity_poly.entity_id
_entity_poly.type
_entity_poly.pdbx_seq_one_letter_code
_entity_poly.pdbx_strand_id
1 'polypeptide(L)'
;MVYVRALIGTARMLRHTSRLAAGLVPDHEVRLDAPDQRLSVVVAAAEQGDHRPAAALLAATRQGGEWESRDHCTGFLTRFARSRTDWLGRWLSTAAPYDPDALLMRAALALDRAG
;
A
#
# COMPACT_ATOMS: atom_id res chain seq x y z
N MET A 1 -17.64 -15.75 -18.43
CA MET A 1 -18.85 -15.41 -17.66
C MET A 1 -18.46 -15.12 -16.21
N VAL A 2 -18.30 -13.85 -15.84
CA VAL A 2 -17.86 -13.41 -14.50
C VAL A 2 -18.88 -12.38 -14.00
N TYR A 3 -19.90 -12.82 -13.26
CA TYR A 3 -20.95 -11.93 -12.74
C TYR A 3 -21.46 -12.25 -11.33
N VAL A 4 -20.74 -13.06 -10.55
CA VAL A 4 -21.29 -13.57 -9.26
C VAL A 4 -20.67 -12.92 -8.02
N ARG A 5 -19.51 -12.26 -8.11
CA ARG A 5 -18.84 -11.70 -6.92
C ARG A 5 -19.26 -10.27 -6.53
N ALA A 6 -20.06 -9.60 -7.35
CA ALA A 6 -20.58 -8.26 -7.05
C ALA A 6 -21.87 -8.28 -6.19
N LEU A 7 -22.62 -9.39 -6.18
CA LEU A 7 -23.95 -9.45 -5.55
C LEU A 7 -23.93 -9.79 -4.06
N ILE A 8 -22.84 -10.35 -3.53
CA ILE A 8 -22.76 -10.74 -2.11
C ILE A 8 -22.46 -9.53 -1.20
N GLY A 9 -21.78 -8.50 -1.73
CA GLY A 9 -21.46 -7.28 -0.98
C GLY A 9 -22.68 -6.37 -0.72
N THR A 10 -23.57 -6.25 -1.69
CA THR A 10 -24.73 -5.34 -1.63
C THR A 10 -25.77 -5.77 -0.58
N ALA A 11 -25.95 -7.08 -0.38
CA ALA A 11 -26.90 -7.61 0.59
C ALA A 11 -26.52 -7.37 2.07
N ARG A 12 -25.21 -7.20 2.37
CA ARG A 12 -24.73 -6.92 3.74
C ARG A 12 -24.84 -5.43 4.09
N MET A 13 -24.59 -4.57 3.10
CA MET A 13 -24.70 -3.11 3.20
C MET A 13 -26.14 -2.67 3.53
N LEU A 14 -27.14 -3.22 2.83
CA LEU A 14 -28.56 -2.88 3.02
C LEU A 14 -29.11 -3.15 4.43
N ARG A 15 -28.51 -4.08 5.20
CA ARG A 15 -28.96 -4.37 6.57
C ARG A 15 -28.41 -3.42 7.63
N HIS A 16 -27.39 -2.62 7.30
CA HIS A 16 -26.73 -1.69 8.23
C HIS A 16 -26.90 -0.21 7.86
N THR A 17 -27.36 0.12 6.64
CA THR A 17 -27.50 1.50 6.17
C THR A 17 -28.55 2.32 6.91
N SER A 18 -29.69 1.72 7.31
CA SER A 18 -30.77 2.47 7.97
C SER A 18 -30.41 3.02 9.35
N ARG A 19 -29.37 2.48 10.01
CA ARG A 19 -28.95 2.90 11.36
C ARG A 19 -27.72 3.81 11.36
N LEU A 20 -27.00 3.91 10.24
CA LEU A 20 -25.78 4.73 10.08
C LEU A 20 -26.07 6.09 9.41
N ALA A 21 -27.20 6.25 8.72
CA ALA A 21 -27.51 7.44 7.92
C ALA A 21 -27.85 8.71 8.74
N ALA A 22 -28.09 8.61 10.05
CA ALA A 22 -28.42 9.76 10.88
C ALA A 22 -27.13 10.43 11.42
N GLY A 23 -26.53 11.31 10.61
CA GLY A 23 -25.47 12.23 11.06
C GLY A 23 -24.06 11.99 10.54
N LEU A 24 -23.86 11.04 9.61
CA LEU A 24 -22.58 10.88 8.92
C LEU A 24 -22.54 11.72 7.65
N VAL A 25 -21.41 12.40 7.44
CA VAL A 25 -21.06 13.06 6.18
C VAL A 25 -21.17 12.02 5.05
N PRO A 26 -21.81 12.36 3.91
CA PRO A 26 -21.97 11.39 2.83
C PRO A 26 -20.63 10.84 2.35
N ASP A 27 -20.55 9.53 2.07
CA ASP A 27 -19.32 8.84 1.63
C ASP A 27 -18.62 9.52 0.43
N HIS A 28 -19.36 10.29 -0.38
CA HIS A 28 -18.85 11.01 -1.54
C HIS A 28 -18.14 12.34 -1.23
N GLU A 29 -18.15 12.78 0.03
CA GLU A 29 -17.42 13.95 0.49
C GLU A 29 -16.07 13.59 1.16
N VAL A 30 -15.77 12.29 1.33
CA VAL A 30 -14.45 11.82 1.76
C VAL A 30 -13.47 11.91 0.60
N ARG A 31 -12.73 13.01 0.54
CA ARG A 31 -11.66 13.19 -0.45
C ARG A 31 -10.45 12.36 -0.03
N LEU A 32 -10.16 11.30 -0.81
CA LEU A 32 -8.85 10.64 -0.79
C LEU A 32 -7.79 11.66 -1.16
N ASP A 33 -6.71 11.74 -0.39
CA ASP A 33 -5.59 12.61 -0.73
C ASP A 33 -5.07 12.31 -2.14
N ALA A 34 -4.62 13.38 -2.81
CA ALA A 34 -3.98 13.23 -4.11
C ALA A 34 -2.83 12.23 -3.99
N PRO A 35 -2.67 11.29 -4.95
CA PRO A 35 -1.57 10.34 -4.89
C PRO A 35 -0.25 11.10 -4.76
N ASP A 36 0.55 10.75 -3.75
CA ASP A 36 1.81 11.43 -3.45
C ASP A 36 2.68 11.47 -4.72
N GLN A 37 3.01 12.68 -5.20
CA GLN A 37 3.85 12.86 -6.38
C GLN A 37 5.20 12.16 -6.21
N ARG A 38 5.71 12.04 -4.99
CA ARG A 38 6.95 11.31 -4.68
C ARG A 38 6.83 9.83 -5.04
N LEU A 39 5.64 9.24 -4.87
CA LEU A 39 5.39 7.83 -5.17
C LEU A 39 5.47 7.55 -6.67
N SER A 40 5.05 8.49 -7.53
CA SER A 40 5.16 8.33 -8.99
C SER A 40 6.60 8.13 -9.46
N VAL A 41 7.54 8.88 -8.89
CA VAL A 41 8.98 8.79 -9.19
C VAL A 41 9.54 7.47 -8.69
N VAL A 42 9.13 7.04 -7.49
CA VAL A 42 9.55 5.76 -6.91
C VAL A 42 9.12 4.58 -7.78
N VAL A 43 7.87 4.60 -8.27
CA VAL A 43 7.36 3.54 -9.13
C VAL A 43 8.13 3.49 -10.45
N ALA A 44 8.33 4.63 -11.11
CA ALA A 44 9.09 4.67 -12.36
C ALA A 44 10.53 4.11 -12.22
N ALA A 45 11.18 4.36 -11.08
CA ALA A 45 12.49 3.76 -10.80
C ALA A 45 12.40 2.27 -10.46
N ALA A 46 11.39 1.87 -9.70
CA ALA A 46 11.16 0.47 -9.34
C ALA A 46 10.83 -0.39 -10.57
N GLU A 47 10.17 0.16 -11.58
CA GLU A 47 9.95 -0.52 -12.87
C GLU A 47 11.25 -0.79 -13.63
N GLN A 48 12.27 0.04 -13.42
CA GLN A 48 13.63 -0.19 -13.93
C GLN A 48 14.45 -1.12 -13.01
N GLY A 49 13.83 -1.65 -11.95
CA GLY A 49 14.47 -2.54 -10.99
C GLY A 49 15.22 -1.83 -9.85
N ASP A 50 15.21 -0.49 -9.81
CA ASP A 50 15.88 0.29 -8.78
C ASP A 50 15.00 0.42 -7.53
N HIS A 51 15.49 -0.10 -6.41
CA HIS A 51 14.80 -0.04 -5.12
C HIS A 51 15.24 1.15 -4.26
N ARG A 52 16.32 1.86 -4.64
CA ARG A 52 16.89 2.94 -3.83
C ARG A 52 15.91 4.10 -3.60
N PRO A 53 15.10 4.53 -4.58
CA PRO A 53 14.10 5.57 -4.33
C PRO A 53 13.00 5.13 -3.37
N ALA A 54 12.60 3.85 -3.39
CA ALA A 54 11.64 3.31 -2.44
C ALA A 54 12.22 3.28 -1.02
N ALA A 55 13.48 2.85 -0.88
CA ALA A 55 14.20 2.87 0.39
C ALA A 55 14.32 4.31 0.93
N ALA A 56 14.67 5.27 0.09
CA ALA A 56 14.78 6.68 0.47
C ALA A 56 13.43 7.28 0.91
N LEU A 57 12.33 6.96 0.22
CA LEU A 57 10.99 7.41 0.59
C LEU A 57 10.57 6.85 1.95
N LEU A 58 10.78 5.55 2.20
CA LEU A 58 10.47 4.94 3.49
C LEU A 58 11.37 5.50 4.60
N ALA A 59 12.65 5.70 4.34
CA ALA A 59 13.55 6.32 5.32
C ALA A 59 13.12 7.75 5.67
N ALA A 60 12.72 8.55 4.67
CA ALA A 60 12.24 9.92 4.88
C ALA A 60 10.97 9.96 5.73
N THR A 61 9.97 9.13 5.41
CA THR A 61 8.73 9.04 6.21
C THR A 61 9.00 8.58 7.64
N ARG A 62 9.97 7.68 7.86
CA ARG A 62 10.40 7.27 9.21
C ARG A 62 11.03 8.41 9.99
N GLN A 63 11.95 9.13 9.36
CA GLN A 63 12.69 10.23 10.00
C GLN A 63 11.77 11.43 10.28
N GLY A 64 10.79 11.67 9.41
CA GLY A 64 9.78 12.72 9.59
C GLY A 64 8.63 12.33 10.52
N GLY A 65 8.50 11.07 10.93
CA GLY A 65 7.37 10.60 11.74
C GLY A 65 6.03 10.62 10.99
N GLU A 66 6.07 10.54 9.65
CA GLU A 66 4.90 10.56 8.76
C GLU A 66 4.25 9.16 8.68
N TRP A 67 3.73 8.67 9.81
CA TRP A 67 3.29 7.27 9.92
C TRP A 67 2.17 6.88 8.95
N GLU A 68 1.22 7.78 8.69
CA GLU A 68 0.13 7.56 7.73
C GLU A 68 0.67 7.46 6.29
N SER A 69 1.52 8.40 5.89
CA SER A 69 2.18 8.37 4.57
C SER A 69 3.06 7.12 4.42
N ARG A 70 3.74 6.70 5.49
CA ARG A 70 4.54 5.46 5.51
C ARG A 70 3.68 4.23 5.29
N ASP A 71 2.52 4.14 5.93
CA ASP A 71 1.58 3.01 5.75
C ASP A 71 1.05 2.97 4.31
N HIS A 72 0.59 4.10 3.80
CA HIS A 72 0.14 4.24 2.41
C HIS A 72 1.22 3.83 1.39
N CYS A 73 2.45 4.33 1.55
CA CYS A 73 3.58 3.95 0.69
C CYS A 73 3.90 2.45 0.79
N THR A 74 3.89 1.89 2.00
CA THR A 74 4.17 0.47 2.25
C THR A 74 3.12 -0.42 1.59
N GLY A 75 1.84 -0.11 1.74
CA GLY A 75 0.74 -0.85 1.11
C GLY A 75 0.83 -0.83 -0.42
N PHE A 76 1.14 0.34 -0.99
CA PHE A 76 1.32 0.47 -2.43
C PHE A 76 2.53 -0.34 -2.93
N LEU A 77 3.70 -0.17 -2.30
CA LEU A 77 4.93 -0.88 -2.65
C LEU A 77 4.79 -2.40 -2.47
N THR A 78 4.00 -2.85 -1.50
CA THR A 78 3.73 -4.27 -1.27
C THR A 78 2.97 -4.87 -2.45
N ARG A 79 1.92 -4.17 -2.91
CA ARG A 79 1.16 -4.58 -4.10
C ARG A 79 2.03 -4.62 -5.35
N PHE A 80 2.97 -3.66 -5.49
CA PHE A 80 3.97 -3.65 -6.56
C PHE A 80 4.93 -4.84 -6.47
N ALA A 81 5.51 -5.10 -5.30
CA ALA A 81 6.47 -6.18 -5.08
C ALA A 81 5.83 -7.57 -5.24
N ARG A 82 4.51 -7.67 -5.02
CA ARG A 82 3.76 -8.91 -5.25
C ARG A 82 3.79 -9.35 -6.70
N SER A 83 3.67 -8.43 -7.66
CA SER A 83 3.73 -8.75 -9.10
C SER A 83 5.17 -8.88 -9.62
N ARG A 84 6.16 -8.40 -8.88
CA ARG A 84 7.59 -8.38 -9.25
C ARG A 84 8.44 -8.93 -8.09
N THR A 85 8.37 -10.24 -7.90
CA THR A 85 8.90 -10.94 -6.72
C THR A 85 10.41 -10.80 -6.57
N ASP A 86 11.12 -10.63 -7.69
CA ASP A 86 12.56 -10.45 -7.79
C ASP A 86 13.02 -9.06 -7.32
N TRP A 87 12.16 -8.04 -7.40
CA TRP A 87 12.50 -6.67 -7.00
C TRP A 87 12.86 -6.58 -5.51
N LEU A 88 12.03 -7.15 -4.63
CA LEU A 88 12.32 -7.17 -3.20
C LEU A 88 13.50 -8.11 -2.88
N GLY A 89 13.64 -9.21 -3.62
CA GLY A 89 14.78 -10.12 -3.47
C GLY A 89 16.13 -9.43 -3.73
N ARG A 90 16.21 -8.61 -4.79
CA ARG A 90 17.39 -7.78 -5.08
C ARG A 90 17.65 -6.78 -3.96
N TRP A 91 16.63 -6.06 -3.52
CA TRP A 91 16.76 -5.11 -2.42
C TRP A 91 17.31 -5.78 -1.15
N LEU A 92 16.73 -6.91 -0.74
CA LEU A 92 17.19 -7.66 0.44
C LEU A 92 18.63 -8.18 0.30
N SER A 93 19.08 -8.44 -0.93
CA SER A 93 20.44 -8.91 -1.21
C SER A 93 21.48 -7.79 -1.18
N THR A 94 21.09 -6.57 -1.56
CA THR A 94 21.99 -5.40 -1.62
C THR A 94 21.96 -4.53 -0.38
N ALA A 95 20.89 -4.57 0.42
CA ALA A 95 20.75 -3.78 1.63
C ALA A 95 21.58 -4.33 2.80
N ALA A 96 21.78 -3.49 3.82
CA ALA A 96 22.34 -3.95 5.09
C ALA A 96 21.44 -5.04 5.71
N PRO A 97 21.99 -6.06 6.40
CA PRO A 97 21.22 -7.18 6.95
C PRO A 97 20.06 -6.77 7.87
N TYR A 98 20.14 -5.59 8.48
CA TYR A 98 19.14 -5.04 9.40
C TYR A 98 18.54 -3.72 8.90
N ASP A 99 18.49 -3.52 7.58
CA ASP A 99 17.81 -2.37 7.01
C ASP A 99 16.32 -2.37 7.41
N PRO A 100 15.85 -1.36 8.16
CA PRO A 100 14.50 -1.38 8.74
C PRO A 100 13.41 -1.34 7.65
N ASP A 101 13.68 -0.66 6.54
CA ASP A 101 12.71 -0.44 5.47
C ASP A 101 12.59 -1.70 4.58
N ALA A 102 13.68 -2.39 4.29
CA ALA A 102 13.67 -3.68 3.63
C ALA A 102 12.99 -4.77 4.48
N LEU A 103 13.23 -4.78 5.80
CA LEU A 103 12.58 -5.71 6.73
C LEU A 103 11.07 -5.46 6.83
N LEU A 104 10.64 -4.20 6.87
CA LEU A 104 9.23 -3.82 6.81
C LEU A 104 8.58 -4.37 5.54
N MET A 105 9.20 -4.15 4.37
CA MET A 105 8.68 -4.64 3.08
C MET A 105 8.59 -6.16 3.03
N ARG A 106 9.58 -6.87 3.60
CA ARG A 106 9.54 -8.34 3.71
C ARG A 106 8.37 -8.82 4.55
N ALA A 107 8.12 -8.18 5.69
CA ALA A 107 7.00 -8.51 6.56
C ALA A 107 5.65 -8.20 5.89
N ALA A 108 5.50 -7.02 5.30
CA ALA A 108 4.27 -6.62 4.61
C ALA A 108 3.91 -7.56 3.45
N LEU A 109 4.91 -7.95 2.65
CA LEU A 109 4.68 -8.90 1.55
C LEU A 109 4.37 -10.32 2.03
N ALA A 110 4.92 -10.74 3.17
CA ALA A 110 4.56 -12.02 3.78
C ALA A 110 3.11 -12.03 4.28
N LEU A 111 2.65 -10.92 4.89
CA LEU A 111 1.27 -10.75 5.35
C LEU A 111 0.29 -10.70 4.18
N ASP A 112 0.59 -9.94 3.12
CA ASP A 112 -0.25 -9.84 1.92
C ASP A 112 -0.45 -11.19 1.21
N ARG A 113 0.53 -12.09 1.29
CA ARG A 113 0.42 -13.46 0.75
C ARG A 113 -0.34 -14.43 1.63
N ALA A 114 -0.47 -14.13 2.92
CA ALA A 114 -1.13 -14.99 3.89
C ALA A 114 -2.64 -14.72 4.01
N GLY A 115 -3.13 -13.57 3.52
CA GLY A 115 -4.53 -13.17 3.52
C GLY A 115 -5.28 -13.59 2.25
#